data_AF-A0A0M9YRE2-F1
#
_entry.id   AF-A0A0M9YRE2-F1
#
_cell.length_a   1.000
_cell.length_b   1.000
_cell.length_c   1.000
_cell.angle_alpha   90.00
_cell.angle_beta   90.00
_cell.angle_gamma   90.00
#
_symmetry.space_group_name_H-M   'P 1'
#
loop_
_entity.id
_entity.type
_entity.pdbx_description
1 polymer ?
#
loop_
_entity_poly.entity_id
_entity_poly.type
_entity_poly.pdbx_seq_one_letter_code
_entity_poly.pdbx_strand_id
1 'polypeptide(L)'
;MRTSFPTRPSTFLAAAVLAATALIPGTATGAHAAGPPPLPACAPGQLCLWAKPDFKGAKQTHELSTVSINSCTALPPGTSAQSLANRVGRPVTTYQSAECAETGEFQTYPGDGVWLPSSPYQVRAFKVWER
;
A
#
# COMPACT_ATOMS: atom_id res chain seq x y z
N MET A 1 -71.30 23.18 -50.43
CA MET A 1 -71.24 24.66 -50.47
C MET A 1 -69.89 25.01 -49.80
N ARG A 2 -68.94 25.74 -50.40
CA ARG A 2 -68.97 27.05 -51.09
C ARG A 2 -69.54 28.15 -50.18
N THR A 3 -68.91 29.31 -49.98
CA THR A 3 -67.72 29.92 -50.62
C THR A 3 -66.38 29.40 -49.98
N SER A 4 -65.25 30.09 -49.71
CA SER A 4 -64.88 31.52 -49.67
C SER A 4 -63.39 31.78 -49.95
N PHE A 5 -62.99 33.05 -49.86
CA PHE A 5 -61.69 33.68 -50.20
C PHE A 5 -61.41 34.82 -49.17
N PRO A 6 -60.36 35.70 -49.27
CA PRO A 6 -59.23 35.79 -50.21
C PRO A 6 -57.83 36.14 -49.60
N THR A 7 -56.84 36.34 -50.48
CA THR A 7 -55.64 37.23 -50.38
C THR A 7 -54.36 36.87 -49.57
N ARG A 8 -53.21 36.99 -50.27
CA ARG A 8 -51.82 37.32 -49.83
C ARG A 8 -51.72 38.79 -49.32
N PRO A 9 -50.57 39.36 -48.84
CA PRO A 9 -49.15 38.91 -48.82
C PRO A 9 -48.56 38.71 -47.39
N SER A 10 -47.48 37.94 -47.16
CA SER A 10 -46.03 38.12 -47.45
C SER A 10 -45.23 39.05 -46.52
N THR A 11 -44.20 38.46 -45.87
CA THR A 11 -42.92 39.05 -45.37
C THR A 11 -42.93 40.21 -44.35
N PHE A 12 -42.24 40.00 -43.22
CA PHE A 12 -41.15 40.83 -42.62
C PHE A 12 -40.82 40.20 -41.23
N LEU A 13 -39.71 39.48 -41.04
CA LEU A 13 -38.33 39.91 -40.69
C LEU A 13 -38.08 40.07 -39.16
N ALA A 14 -37.24 39.16 -38.64
CA ALA A 14 -36.34 39.23 -37.47
C ALA A 14 -36.72 39.97 -36.17
N ALA A 15 -36.65 39.24 -35.04
CA ALA A 15 -35.79 39.57 -33.89
C ALA A 15 -35.59 38.31 -33.01
N ALA A 16 -34.50 38.28 -32.22
CA ALA A 16 -34.21 37.18 -31.28
C ALA A 16 -34.31 37.66 -29.83
N VAL A 17 -34.69 36.76 -28.92
CA VAL A 17 -34.47 36.91 -27.47
C VAL A 17 -33.88 35.62 -26.93
N LEU A 18 -32.76 35.71 -26.22
CA LEU A 18 -32.00 34.57 -25.72
C LEU A 18 -32.57 34.12 -24.36
N ALA A 19 -33.06 32.87 -24.27
CA ALA A 19 -33.64 32.33 -23.04
C ALA A 19 -32.57 31.73 -22.12
N ALA A 20 -32.70 31.98 -20.81
CA ALA A 20 -31.67 31.73 -19.81
C ALA A 20 -31.33 30.26 -19.56
N THR A 21 -30.06 30.00 -19.27
CA THR A 21 -29.61 28.87 -18.44
C THR A 21 -28.91 29.44 -17.19
N ALA A 22 -29.32 28.97 -16.01
CA ALA A 22 -28.79 29.48 -14.74
C ALA A 22 -27.42 28.87 -14.43
N LEU A 23 -26.45 29.70 -14.05
CA LEU A 23 -25.21 29.22 -13.43
C LEU A 23 -25.54 28.73 -12.01
N ILE A 24 -25.58 27.40 -11.84
CA ILE A 24 -25.48 26.78 -10.52
C ILE A 24 -24.00 26.81 -10.12
N PRO A 25 -23.61 27.43 -8.99
CA PRO A 25 -22.25 27.34 -8.48
C PRO A 25 -22.02 25.93 -7.94
N GLY A 26 -21.65 25.01 -8.83
CA GLY A 26 -21.26 23.65 -8.46
C GLY A 26 -19.98 23.70 -7.64
N THR A 27 -20.10 23.71 -6.32
CA THR A 27 -18.97 23.56 -5.39
C THR A 27 -18.46 22.12 -5.49
N ALA A 28 -17.70 21.85 -6.55
CA ALA A 28 -16.99 20.60 -6.74
C ALA A 28 -15.91 20.50 -5.66
N THR A 29 -16.29 20.00 -4.49
CA THR A 29 -15.38 19.53 -3.45
C THR A 29 -14.53 18.44 -4.07
N GLY A 30 -13.35 18.82 -4.55
CA GLY A 30 -12.49 17.95 -5.35
C GLY A 30 -12.23 16.66 -4.61
N ALA A 31 -12.81 15.57 -5.13
CA ALA A 31 -12.60 14.23 -4.62
C ALA A 31 -11.11 13.91 -4.78
N HIS A 32 -10.34 14.14 -3.71
CA HIS A 32 -8.96 13.73 -3.65
C HIS A 32 -8.97 12.22 -3.72
N ALA A 33 -8.63 11.70 -4.91
CA ALA A 33 -8.33 10.29 -5.07
C ALA A 33 -7.19 9.98 -4.12
N ALA A 34 -7.51 9.35 -2.99
CA ALA A 34 -6.52 8.94 -2.01
C ALA A 34 -5.55 8.01 -2.74
N GLY A 35 -4.31 8.47 -2.91
CA GLY A 35 -3.28 7.68 -3.56
C GLY A 35 -3.07 6.35 -2.82
N PRO A 36 -2.44 5.35 -3.47
CA PRO A 36 -2.09 4.11 -2.78
C PRO A 36 -1.42 4.41 -1.44
N PRO A 37 -1.84 3.77 -0.34
CA PRO A 37 -1.32 4.08 0.99
C PRO A 37 0.21 3.95 0.99
N PRO A 38 0.93 4.89 1.64
CA PRO A 38 2.38 4.90 1.60
C PRO A 38 2.94 3.58 2.14
N LEU A 39 4.01 3.09 1.50
CA LEU A 39 4.65 1.84 1.92
C LEU A 39 5.07 1.92 3.39
N PRO A 40 4.95 0.81 4.14
CA PRO A 40 5.29 0.76 5.57
C PRO A 40 6.71 1.26 5.85
N ALA A 41 6.89 2.08 6.87
CA ALA A 41 8.18 2.69 7.16
C ALA A 41 9.23 1.65 7.63
N CYS A 42 10.11 1.24 6.71
CA CYS A 42 11.35 0.51 6.98
C CYS A 42 12.51 1.17 6.23
N ALA A 43 13.55 1.62 6.94
CA ALA A 43 14.67 2.34 6.35
C ALA A 43 15.71 1.39 5.72
N PRO A 44 16.60 1.89 4.83
CA PRO A 44 17.81 1.17 4.46
C PRO A 44 18.64 0.83 5.72
N GLY A 45 19.27 -0.35 5.77
CA GLY A 45 20.04 -0.81 6.93
C GLY A 45 19.21 -1.51 8.02
N GLN A 46 17.89 -1.62 7.86
CA GLN A 46 16.97 -2.21 8.84
C GLN A 46 16.36 -3.55 8.38
N LEU A 47 16.14 -4.44 9.34
CA LEU A 47 15.19 -5.55 9.23
C LEU A 47 13.92 -5.13 9.97
N CYS A 48 12.78 -5.13 9.28
CA CYS A 48 11.49 -4.81 9.89
C CYS A 48 10.59 -6.05 9.90
N LEU A 49 9.94 -6.28 11.04
CA LEU A 49 9.12 -7.46 11.31
C LEU A 49 7.77 -6.98 11.86
N TRP A 50 6.66 -7.47 11.30
CA TRP A 50 5.31 -7.04 11.67
C TRP A 50 4.45 -8.21 12.16
N ALA A 51 3.71 -7.98 13.24
CA ALA A 51 2.89 -8.99 13.92
C ALA A 51 1.69 -9.52 13.10
N LYS A 52 1.36 -8.91 11.96
CA LYS A 52 0.28 -9.35 11.04
C LYS A 52 0.76 -9.34 9.58
N PRO A 53 0.06 -10.04 8.66
CA PRO A 53 0.27 -9.89 7.23
C PRO A 53 0.09 -8.44 6.73
N ASP A 54 0.50 -8.20 5.50
CA ASP A 54 0.49 -6.91 4.80
C ASP A 54 1.19 -5.78 5.58
N PHE A 55 2.20 -6.12 6.39
CA PHE A 55 3.00 -5.18 7.19
C PHE A 55 2.16 -4.39 8.23
N LYS A 56 1.17 -5.06 8.83
CA LYS A 56 0.21 -4.48 9.78
C LYS A 56 0.53 -4.85 11.24
N GLY A 57 -0.02 -4.06 12.17
CA GLY A 57 0.10 -4.29 13.61
C GLY A 57 1.42 -3.78 14.20
N ALA A 58 1.83 -4.35 15.34
CA ALA A 58 3.09 -3.97 15.99
C ALA A 58 4.28 -4.27 15.08
N LYS A 59 5.17 -3.27 14.91
CA LYS A 59 6.42 -3.38 14.15
C LYS A 59 7.61 -3.47 15.10
N GLN A 60 8.40 -4.53 14.96
CA GLN A 60 9.77 -4.60 15.49
C GLN A 60 10.74 -4.15 14.38
N THR A 61 11.85 -3.55 14.76
CA THR A 61 12.85 -3.00 13.83
C THR A 61 14.22 -3.21 14.41
N HIS A 62 15.10 -3.85 13.64
CA HIS A 62 16.43 -4.24 14.05
C HIS A 62 17.44 -3.65 13.06
N GLU A 63 18.44 -2.94 13.56
CA GLU A 63 19.44 -2.29 12.70
C GLU A 63 20.69 -3.14 12.57
N LEU A 64 21.33 -3.15 11.40
CA LEU A 64 22.56 -3.91 11.17
C LEU A 64 23.69 -3.58 12.15
N SER A 65 23.70 -2.37 12.70
CA SER A 65 24.60 -1.89 13.76
C SER A 65 24.37 -2.54 15.14
N THR A 66 23.20 -3.15 15.36
CA THR A 66 22.73 -3.65 16.66
C THR A 66 22.57 -5.17 16.73
N VAL A 67 22.57 -5.86 15.59
CA VAL A 67 22.35 -7.32 15.50
C VAL A 67 23.66 -8.07 15.27
N SER A 68 23.85 -9.16 16.02
CA SER A 68 25.02 -10.03 15.87
C SER A 68 24.93 -10.86 14.59
N ILE A 69 25.94 -10.75 13.73
CA ILE A 69 26.06 -11.56 12.50
C ILE A 69 26.29 -13.03 12.86
N ASN A 70 25.75 -13.94 12.05
CA ASN A 70 25.75 -15.40 12.18
C ASN A 70 25.11 -15.97 13.48
N SER A 71 24.71 -15.12 14.41
CA SER A 71 24.06 -15.51 15.68
C SER A 71 22.54 -15.52 15.58
N CYS A 72 21.89 -16.35 16.40
CA CYS A 72 20.44 -16.34 16.54
C CYS A 72 19.98 -15.12 17.34
N THR A 73 19.01 -14.37 16.81
CA THR A 73 18.29 -13.30 17.51
C THR A 73 16.83 -13.71 17.68
N ALA A 74 16.46 -14.09 18.90
CA ALA A 74 15.08 -14.37 19.27
C ALA A 74 14.25 -13.08 19.31
N LEU A 75 12.96 -13.17 18.95
CA LEU A 75 11.99 -12.11 19.19
C LEU A 75 11.52 -12.16 20.66
N PRO A 76 11.04 -11.03 21.23
CA PRO A 76 10.52 -11.00 22.60
C PRO A 76 9.48 -12.10 22.87
N PRO A 77 9.55 -12.82 24.02
CA PRO A 77 8.62 -13.89 24.33
C PRO A 77 7.15 -13.49 24.20
N GLY A 78 6.34 -14.37 23.62
CA GLY A 78 4.93 -14.10 23.30
C GLY A 78 4.69 -13.22 22.06
N THR A 79 5.74 -12.69 21.43
CA THR A 79 5.65 -12.01 20.13
C THR A 79 6.06 -12.92 18.97
N SER A 80 5.59 -12.60 17.77
CA SER A 80 5.96 -13.24 16.51
C SER A 80 5.65 -12.29 15.34
N ALA A 81 6.18 -12.59 14.16
CA ALA A 81 5.92 -11.80 12.95
C ALA A 81 5.35 -12.66 11.81
N GLN A 82 4.39 -12.07 11.09
CA GLN A 82 3.72 -12.66 9.92
C GLN A 82 4.07 -11.95 8.60
N SER A 83 4.77 -10.81 8.63
CA SER A 83 5.31 -10.17 7.43
C SER A 83 6.61 -9.43 7.74
N LEU A 84 7.47 -9.25 6.74
CA LEU A 84 8.81 -8.70 6.93
C LEU A 84 9.35 -7.90 5.74
N ALA A 85 10.33 -7.05 6.01
CA ALA A 85 11.12 -6.35 5.01
C ALA A 85 12.61 -6.49 5.36
N ASN A 86 13.37 -7.17 4.51
CA ASN A 86 14.83 -7.20 4.61
C ASN A 86 15.41 -6.02 3.84
N ARG A 87 15.89 -5.01 4.57
CA ARG A 87 16.65 -3.89 4.01
C ARG A 87 18.05 -3.76 4.62
N VAL A 88 18.57 -4.78 5.33
CA VAL A 88 19.90 -4.71 5.97
C VAL A 88 21.07 -4.81 4.98
N GLY A 89 20.83 -5.08 3.69
CA GLY A 89 21.91 -5.22 2.72
C GLY A 89 22.72 -6.51 2.89
N ARG A 90 22.13 -7.54 3.52
CA ARG A 90 22.69 -8.87 3.83
C ARG A 90 21.57 -9.93 3.80
N PRO A 91 21.85 -11.21 3.55
CA PRO A 91 20.86 -12.29 3.69
C PRO A 91 20.37 -12.40 5.13
N VAL A 92 19.09 -12.69 5.31
CA VAL A 92 18.47 -12.93 6.62
C VAL A 92 17.66 -14.22 6.56
N THR A 93 17.94 -15.17 7.47
CA THR A 93 17.07 -16.33 7.69
C THR A 93 16.11 -16.04 8.83
N THR A 94 14.82 -16.30 8.63
CA THR A 94 13.83 -16.35 9.71
C THR A 94 13.47 -17.79 10.06
N TYR A 95 13.06 -18.01 11.30
CA TYR A 95 12.77 -19.32 11.86
C TYR A 95 11.42 -19.32 12.62
N GLN A 96 10.71 -20.45 12.55
CA GLN A 96 9.52 -20.74 13.36
C GLN A 96 9.86 -21.02 14.83
N SER A 97 11.06 -21.55 15.08
CA SER A 97 11.67 -21.71 16.41
C SER A 97 12.18 -20.37 16.93
N ALA A 98 12.14 -20.13 18.25
CA ALA A 98 12.73 -18.96 18.88
C ALA A 98 14.25 -19.12 19.12
N GLU A 99 14.76 -20.33 18.93
CA GLU A 99 16.11 -20.80 19.16
C GLU A 99 16.91 -20.94 17.83
N CYS A 100 16.30 -20.55 16.71
CA CYS A 100 16.78 -20.78 15.34
C CYS A 100 17.03 -22.27 15.00
N ALA A 101 16.22 -23.18 15.55
CA ALA A 101 16.32 -24.61 15.24
C ALA A 101 15.85 -24.93 13.81
N GLU A 102 16.66 -25.70 13.09
CA GLU A 102 16.45 -26.09 11.68
C GLU A 102 15.55 -27.35 11.54
N THR A 103 14.96 -27.82 12.64
CA THR A 103 13.97 -28.91 12.68
C THR A 103 12.53 -28.45 12.53
N GLY A 104 12.29 -27.14 12.54
CA GLY A 104 11.02 -26.50 12.18
C GLY A 104 11.17 -25.62 10.94
N GLU A 105 10.12 -24.92 10.53
CA GLU A 105 10.14 -24.12 9.31
C GLU A 105 11.13 -22.95 9.39
N PHE A 106 11.93 -22.75 8.33
CA PHE A 106 12.83 -21.60 8.16
C PHE A 106 12.98 -21.22 6.68
N GLN A 107 13.29 -19.95 6.40
CA GLN A 107 13.55 -19.45 5.04
C GLN A 107 14.56 -18.32 5.05
N THR A 108 15.39 -18.23 4.00
CA THR A 108 16.42 -17.19 3.82
C THR A 108 16.01 -16.21 2.73
N TYR A 109 16.00 -14.92 3.06
CA TYR A 109 15.68 -13.82 2.15
C TYR A 109 16.94 -13.03 1.79
N PRO A 110 17.22 -12.79 0.49
CA PRO A 110 18.37 -11.98 0.07
C PRO A 110 18.28 -10.54 0.60
N GLY A 111 19.45 -9.88 0.62
CA GLY A 111 19.64 -8.55 1.20
C GLY A 111 19.43 -7.37 0.26
N ASP A 112 19.02 -7.64 -0.98
CA ASP A 112 18.82 -6.68 -2.06
C ASP A 112 17.57 -5.79 -1.89
N GLY A 113 16.59 -6.24 -1.12
CA GLY A 113 15.46 -5.40 -0.68
C GLY A 113 14.12 -6.14 -0.58
N VAL A 114 14.10 -7.36 -0.07
CA VAL A 114 12.89 -8.22 -0.04
C VAL A 114 11.80 -7.62 0.84
N TRP A 115 10.56 -7.63 0.32
CA TRP A 115 9.33 -7.37 1.07
C TRP A 115 8.42 -8.60 0.97
N LEU A 116 8.11 -9.23 2.11
CA LEU A 116 7.29 -10.43 2.21
C LEU A 116 5.97 -10.10 2.92
N PRO A 117 4.84 -9.95 2.19
CA PRO A 117 3.56 -9.53 2.78
C PRO A 117 2.89 -10.61 3.63
N SER A 118 3.22 -11.89 3.44
CA SER A 118 2.89 -12.94 4.40
C SER A 118 3.98 -14.01 4.44
N SER A 119 4.46 -14.32 5.63
CA SER A 119 5.22 -15.54 5.92
C SER A 119 4.26 -16.74 5.96
N PRO A 120 4.69 -17.95 5.52
CA PRO A 120 3.91 -19.17 5.69
C PRO A 120 3.93 -19.70 7.14
N TYR A 121 4.84 -19.22 7.98
CA TYR A 121 4.93 -19.56 9.41
C TYR A 121 5.15 -18.32 10.29
N GLN A 122 4.74 -18.43 11.56
CA GLN A 122 4.98 -17.40 12.57
C GLN A 122 6.48 -17.30 12.88
N VAL A 123 7.12 -16.21 12.45
CA VAL A 123 8.54 -15.95 12.71
C VAL A 123 8.73 -15.68 14.21
N ARG A 124 9.67 -16.39 14.84
CA ARG A 124 10.04 -16.24 16.27
C ARG A 124 11.50 -15.91 16.51
N ALA A 125 12.37 -16.16 15.54
CA ALA A 125 13.76 -15.72 15.56
C ALA A 125 14.28 -15.46 14.14
N PHE A 126 15.42 -14.77 14.06
CA PHE A 126 16.15 -14.56 12.82
C PHE A 126 17.66 -14.66 13.02
N LYS A 127 18.39 -14.85 11.92
CA LYS A 127 19.85 -14.79 11.83
C LYS A 127 20.24 -13.94 10.62
N VAL A 128 21.13 -12.97 10.82
CA VAL A 128 21.71 -12.15 9.75
C VAL A 128 23.05 -12.74 9.35
N TRP A 129 23.28 -12.95 8.06
CA TRP A 129 24.50 -13.61 7.57
C TRP A 129 25.54 -12.62 7.04
N GLU A 130 26.71 -13.16 6.70
CA GLU A 130 27.69 -12.47 5.87
C GLU A 130 27.18 -12.22 4.43
N ARG A 131 27.99 -11.60 3.56
CA ARG A 131 27.61 -11.33 2.16
C ARG A 131 28.27 -12.35 1.23
#